data_AF-A0A1B1BIA3-F1
#
_entry.id   AF-A0A1B1BIA3-F1
#
_cell.length_a   1.000
_cell.length_b   1.000
_cell.length_c   1.000
_cell.angle_alpha   90.00
_cell.angle_beta   90.00
_cell.angle_gamma   90.00
#
_symmetry.space_group_name_H-M   'P 1'
#
loop_
_entity.id
_entity.type
_entity.pdbx_description
1 polymer ?
#
loop_
_entity_poly.entity_id
_entity_poly.type
_entity_poly.pdbx_seq_one_letter_code
_entity_poly.pdbx_strand_id
1 'polypeptide(L)'
;MDHVATIVADVHLTKPEALTVIAATLDAEVVGAHTAHAFVALPNGGRVEVEIPKFGEAPPLAVDVYDSRGDAEALAAAQRLLELLAGTAGWPVHHLHE
;
A
#
# COMPACT_ATOMS: atom_id res chain seq x y z
N MET A 1 -16.26 -7.62 -6.68
CA MET A 1 -14.90 -7.96 -7.13
C MET A 1 -14.07 -6.79 -6.68
N ASP A 2 -13.05 -7.02 -5.86
CA ASP A 2 -12.21 -5.92 -5.41
C ASP A 2 -11.24 -5.61 -6.55
N HIS A 3 -11.18 -4.34 -6.95
CA HIS A 3 -10.26 -3.86 -7.99
C HIS A 3 -8.97 -3.44 -7.31
N VAL A 4 -7.82 -3.73 -7.92
CA VAL A 4 -6.51 -3.53 -7.29
C VAL A 4 -5.60 -2.73 -8.20
N ALA A 5 -4.78 -1.87 -7.61
CA ALA A 5 -3.62 -1.29 -8.26
C ALA A 5 -2.41 -1.42 -7.33
N THR A 6 -1.27 -1.85 -7.87
CA THR A 6 -0.08 -2.17 -7.07
C THR A 6 0.98 -1.09 -7.23
N ILE A 7 1.49 -0.59 -6.11
CA ILE A 7 2.63 0.31 -6.02
C ILE A 7 3.88 -0.50 -5.68
N VAL A 8 4.97 -0.25 -6.40
CA VAL A 8 6.26 -0.92 -6.18
C VAL A 8 7.25 0.07 -5.58
N ALA A 9 7.71 -0.18 -4.35
CA ALA A 9 8.60 0.69 -3.60
C ALA A 9 9.91 0.00 -3.19
N ASP A 10 11.06 0.61 -3.49
CA ASP A 10 12.40 0.08 -3.15
C ASP A 10 12.77 0.41 -1.69
N VAL A 11 11.96 -0.08 -0.74
CA VAL A 11 12.17 0.13 0.71
C VAL A 11 12.45 -1.18 1.43
N HIS A 12 13.35 -1.11 2.42
CA HIS A 12 13.71 -2.25 3.26
C HIS A 12 12.96 -2.15 4.59
N LEU A 13 11.65 -2.41 4.54
CA LEU A 13 10.76 -2.40 5.71
C LEU A 13 10.07 -3.75 5.86
N THR A 14 9.82 -4.15 7.10
CA THR A 14 8.91 -5.26 7.39
C THR A 14 7.45 -4.86 7.11
N LYS A 15 6.55 -5.83 6.92
CA LYS A 15 5.11 -5.57 6.71
C LYS A 15 4.51 -4.64 7.79
N PRO A 16 4.73 -4.86 9.10
CA PRO A 16 4.18 -3.98 10.14
C PRO A 16 4.75 -2.56 10.08
N GLU A 17 6.05 -2.41 9.79
CA GLU A 17 6.67 -1.08 9.65
C GLU A 17 6.10 -0.33 8.45
N ALA A 18 6.01 -0.99 7.30
CA ALA A 18 5.42 -0.41 6.09
C ALA A 18 3.97 0.04 6.32
N LEU A 19 3.13 -0.82 6.92
CA LEU A 19 1.75 -0.47 7.25
C LEU A 19 1.66 0.70 8.24
N THR A 20 2.60 0.79 9.19
CA THR A 20 2.66 1.91 10.15
C THR A 20 2.97 3.23 9.44
N VAL A 21 3.93 3.23 8.51
CA VAL A 21 4.26 4.43 7.72
C VAL A 21 3.10 4.84 6.82
N ILE A 22 2.46 3.88 6.14
CA ILE A 22 1.28 4.13 5.29
C ILE A 22 0.14 4.72 6.11
N ALA A 23 -0.18 4.12 7.25
CA ALA A 23 -1.23 4.59 8.16
C ALA A 23 -0.96 6.03 8.64
N ALA A 24 0.27 6.32 9.07
CA ALA A 24 0.67 7.67 9.49
C ALA A 24 0.57 8.69 8.34
N THR A 25 0.94 8.29 7.12
CA THR A 25 0.89 9.15 5.92
C THR A 25 -0.55 9.48 5.52
N LEU A 26 -1.47 8.54 5.75
CA LEU A 26 -2.89 8.68 5.44
C LEU A 26 -3.73 9.25 6.60
N ASP A 27 -3.10 9.54 7.75
CA ASP A 27 -3.79 9.87 9.01
C ASP A 27 -4.90 8.85 9.36
N ALA A 28 -4.55 7.56 9.21
CA ALA A 28 -5.43 6.42 9.35
C ALA A 28 -4.88 5.40 10.37
N GLU A 29 -5.67 4.37 10.68
CA GLU A 29 -5.27 3.28 11.56
C GLU A 29 -5.03 1.98 10.77
N VAL A 30 -4.13 1.15 11.29
CA VAL A 30 -3.94 -0.23 10.80
C VAL A 30 -5.01 -1.13 11.40
N VAL A 31 -5.86 -1.68 10.56
CA VAL A 31 -6.87 -2.67 10.94
C VAL A 31 -6.22 -4.05 11.04
N GLY A 32 -6.55 -4.80 12.10
CA GLY A 32 -6.02 -6.16 12.27
C GLY A 32 -4.51 -6.22 12.50
N ALA A 33 -3.94 -5.20 13.16
CA ALA A 33 -2.53 -5.17 13.52
C ALA A 33 -2.10 -6.48 14.21
N HIS A 34 -0.88 -6.94 13.90
CA HIS A 34 -0.32 -8.23 14.37
C HIS A 34 -1.07 -9.50 13.90
N THR A 35 -1.94 -9.38 12.89
CA THR A 35 -2.56 -10.54 12.22
C THR A 35 -2.03 -10.71 10.79
N ALA A 36 -2.28 -11.87 10.19
CA ALA A 36 -1.94 -12.12 8.79
C ALA A 36 -2.64 -11.15 7.81
N HIS A 37 -3.82 -10.67 8.18
CA HIS A 37 -4.70 -9.83 7.36
C HIS A 37 -4.66 -8.35 7.76
N ALA A 38 -3.51 -7.86 8.24
CA ALA A 38 -3.36 -6.45 8.57
C ALA A 38 -3.40 -5.57 7.31
N PHE A 39 -4.19 -4.49 7.33
CA PHE A 39 -4.36 -3.53 6.23
C PHE A 39 -4.63 -2.11 6.76
N VAL A 40 -4.48 -1.09 5.90
CA VAL A 40 -4.91 0.29 6.19
C VAL A 40 -6.22 0.57 5.45
N ALA A 41 -7.25 1.03 6.15
CA ALA A 41 -8.54 1.34 5.53
C ALA A 41 -8.46 2.65 4.74
N LEU A 42 -9.03 2.67 3.54
CA LEU A 42 -9.21 3.89 2.75
C LEU A 42 -10.65 4.40 2.83
N PRO A 43 -10.87 5.71 2.61
CA PRO A 43 -12.21 6.24 2.43
C PRO A 43 -12.96 5.49 1.32
N ASN A 44 -14.28 5.35 1.47
CA ASN A 44 -15.17 4.66 0.52
C ASN A 44 -15.04 3.13 0.47
N GLY A 45 -14.46 2.50 1.51
CA GLY A 45 -14.42 1.05 1.65
C GLY A 45 -13.25 0.36 0.95
N GLY A 46 -12.30 1.14 0.42
CA GLY A 46 -11.03 0.62 -0.09
C GLY A 46 -10.09 0.20 1.04
N ARG A 47 -9.00 -0.47 0.69
CA ARG A 47 -7.94 -0.87 1.64
C ARG A 47 -6.58 -0.90 0.99
N VAL A 48 -5.55 -0.74 1.81
CA VAL A 48 -4.15 -0.88 1.42
C VAL A 48 -3.55 -2.07 2.13
N GLU A 49 -2.99 -3.00 1.37
CA GLU A 49 -2.26 -4.14 1.87
C GLU A 49 -0.78 -4.05 1.46
N VAL A 50 0.07 -4.69 2.24
CA VAL A 50 1.50 -4.79 1.96
C VAL A 50 1.84 -6.26 1.80
N GLU A 51 2.39 -6.60 0.63
CA GLU A 51 2.93 -7.92 0.34
C GLU A 51 4.46 -7.87 0.43
N ILE A 52 5.01 -8.76 1.27
CA ILE A 52 6.46 -8.92 1.42
C ILE A 52 6.91 -10.01 0.47
N PRO A 53 7.97 -9.76 -0.31
CA PRO A 53 8.54 -10.75 -1.21
C PRO A 53 8.93 -12.05 -0.51
N LYS A 54 8.84 -13.16 -1.24
CA LYS A 54 9.18 -14.48 -0.73
C LYS A 54 10.69 -14.64 -0.56
N PHE A 55 11.07 -15.56 0.33
CA PHE A 55 12.45 -15.82 0.74
C PHE A 55 13.36 -16.12 -0.47
N GLY A 56 14.48 -15.40 -0.60
CA GLY A 56 15.48 -15.60 -1.66
C GLY A 56 15.72 -14.38 -2.55
N GLU A 57 14.86 -13.36 -2.46
CA GLU A 57 15.05 -12.08 -3.14
C GLU A 57 15.03 -10.96 -2.09
N ALA A 58 15.74 -9.86 -2.35
CA ALA A 58 15.42 -8.56 -1.75
C ALA A 58 14.86 -7.65 -2.85
N PRO A 59 13.62 -7.88 -3.32
CA PRO A 59 13.01 -7.01 -4.31
C PRO A 59 12.16 -5.95 -3.59
N PRO A 60 11.68 -4.94 -4.34
CA PRO A 60 10.81 -3.91 -3.81
C PRO A 60 9.60 -4.47 -3.06
N LEU A 61 9.15 -3.70 -2.08
CA LEU A 61 7.91 -3.92 -1.35
C LEU A 61 6.73 -3.59 -2.26
N ALA A 62 5.77 -4.52 -2.34
CA ALA A 62 4.53 -4.33 -3.08
C ALA A 62 3.44 -3.79 -2.13
N VAL A 63 2.80 -2.71 -2.53
CA VAL A 63 1.66 -2.11 -1.82
C VAL A 63 0.44 -2.19 -2.71
N ASP A 64 -0.48 -3.08 -2.37
CA ASP A 64 -1.72 -3.28 -3.11
C ASP A 64 -2.79 -2.33 -2.59
N VAL A 65 -3.42 -1.61 -3.50
CA VAL A 65 -4.47 -0.65 -3.20
C VAL A 65 -5.77 -1.12 -3.82
N TYR A 66 -6.70 -1.52 -2.96
CA TYR A 66 -7.99 -2.05 -3.34
C TYR A 66 -9.07 -0.96 -3.29
N ASP A 67 -9.97 -0.95 -4.29
CA ASP A 67 -11.20 -0.16 -4.30
C ASP A 67 -12.36 -1.00 -4.85
N SER A 68 -13.53 -0.93 -4.22
CA SER A 68 -14.71 -1.69 -4.64
C SER A 68 -15.49 -1.02 -5.78
N ARG A 69 -15.14 0.22 -6.14
CA ARG A 69 -15.89 1.03 -7.12
C ARG A 69 -15.44 0.81 -8.56
N GLY A 70 -14.19 0.40 -8.79
CA GLY A 70 -13.65 0.14 -10.13
C GLY A 70 -12.12 0.25 -10.21
N ASP A 71 -11.57 -0.19 -11.35
CA ASP A 71 -10.12 -0.16 -11.63
C ASP A 71 -9.61 1.29 -11.68
N ALA A 72 -10.38 2.22 -12.23
CA ALA A 72 -10.00 3.63 -12.31
C ALA A 72 -9.90 4.27 -10.92
N GLU A 73 -10.79 3.91 -10.00
CA GLU A 73 -10.78 4.36 -8.62
C GLU A 73 -9.61 3.75 -7.83
N ALA A 74 -9.32 2.47 -8.05
CA ALA A 74 -8.15 1.79 -7.46
C ALA A 74 -6.85 2.45 -7.95
N LEU A 75 -6.71 2.69 -9.26
CA LEU A 75 -5.57 3.39 -9.87
C LEU A 75 -5.40 4.80 -9.32
N ALA A 76 -6.50 5.57 -9.23
CA ALA A 76 -6.46 6.93 -8.69
C ALA A 76 -6.11 6.95 -7.19
N ALA A 77 -6.57 5.95 -6.42
CA ALA A 77 -6.20 5.80 -5.02
C ALA A 77 -4.72 5.43 -4.86
N ALA A 78 -4.22 4.49 -5.66
CA ALA A 78 -2.82 4.13 -5.69
C ALA A 78 -1.93 5.32 -6.08
N GLN A 79 -2.33 6.11 -7.07
CA GLN A 79 -1.57 7.27 -7.51
C GLN A 79 -1.45 8.32 -6.39
N ARG A 80 -2.55 8.61 -5.68
CA ARG A 80 -2.52 9.52 -4.53
C ARG A 80 -1.64 8.99 -3.40
N LEU A 81 -1.72 7.69 -3.11
CA LEU A 81 -0.89 7.08 -2.08
C LEU A 81 0.59 7.13 -2.47
N LEU A 82 0.93 6.86 -3.72
CA LEU A 82 2.28 6.95 -4.27
C LEU A 82 2.87 8.35 -4.06
N GLU A 83 2.12 9.40 -4.42
CA GLU A 83 2.55 10.79 -4.26
C GLU A 83 2.80 11.15 -2.79
N LEU A 84 1.92 10.70 -1.90
CA LEU A 84 2.08 10.92 -0.46
C LEU A 84 3.28 10.16 0.12
N LEU A 85 3.50 8.89 -0.27
CA LEU A 85 4.65 8.12 0.20
C LEU A 85 5.97 8.70 -0.30
N ALA A 86 6.02 9.15 -1.56
CA ALA A 86 7.19 9.83 -2.11
C ALA A 86 7.44 11.20 -1.44
N GLY A 87 6.40 12.00 -1.24
CA GLY A 87 6.51 13.37 -0.73
C GLY A 87 6.67 13.49 0.79
N THR A 88 6.03 12.60 1.55
CA THR A 88 5.99 12.67 3.02
C THR A 88 6.93 11.67 3.67
N ALA A 89 6.91 10.42 3.22
CA ALA A 89 7.75 9.35 3.79
C ALA A 89 9.12 9.23 3.08
N GLY A 90 9.31 9.90 1.94
CA GLY A 90 10.55 9.86 1.17
C GLY A 90 10.81 8.49 0.53
N TRP A 91 9.77 7.69 0.28
CA TRP A 91 9.94 6.36 -0.28
C TRP A 91 10.39 6.45 -1.76
N PRO A 92 11.41 5.69 -2.17
CA PRO A 92 11.74 5.50 -3.57
C PRO A 92 10.67 4.61 -4.21
N VAL A 93 9.65 5.24 -4.80
CA VAL A 93 8.54 4.55 -5.47
C VAL A 93 8.74 4.65 -6.98
N HIS A 94 8.59 3.51 -7.68
CA HIS A 94 9.03 3.40 -9.07
C HIS A 94 7.87 3.28 -10.06
N HIS A 95 6.87 2.45 -9.74
CA HIS A 95 5.85 2.05 -10.71
C HIS A 95 4.50 1.77 -10.06
N LEU A 96 3.46 1.93 -10.88
CA LEU A 96 2.07 1.62 -10.56
C LEU A 96 1.58 0.61 -11.61
N HIS A 97 1.08 -0.53 -11.15
CA HIS A 97 0.53 -1.60 -11.98
C HIS A 97 -0.99 -1.67 -11.80
N GLU A 98 -1.69 -1.99 -12.88
CA GLU A 98 -3.14 -2.23 -12.94
C GLU A 98 -3.46 -3.73 -12.83
#